data_AF-A0A7X6YX16-F1
#
_entry.id   AF-A0A7X6YX16-F1
#
_cell.length_a   1.000
_cell.length_b   1.000
_cell.length_c   1.000
_cell.angle_alpha   90.00
_cell.angle_beta   90.00
_cell.angle_gamma   90.00
#
_symmetry.space_group_name_H-M   'P 1'
#
loop_
_entity.id
_entity.type
_entity.pdbx_description
1 polymer ?
#
loop_
_entity_poly.entity_id
_entity_poly.type
_entity_poly.pdbx_seq_one_letter_code
_entity_poly.pdbx_strand_id
1 'polypeptide(L)' 'LNVIAVLVEVSEHTFSDEIKVLERLAQKIRAEIKDMLGVTCQVKLVEPRSIQRSEGKAQRVIDRRKG' A
#
# COMPACT_ATOMS: atom_id res chain seq x y z
N LEU A 1 15.60 -9.32 -7.92
CA LEU A 1 14.73 -9.50 -6.73
C LEU A 1 13.29 -9.34 -7.16
N ASN A 2 12.45 -10.35 -6.97
CA ASN A 2 10.99 -10.21 -7.11
C ASN A 2 10.47 -9.54 -5.84
N VAL A 3 9.78 -8.41 -5.99
CA VAL A 3 9.32 -7.60 -4.85
C VAL A 3 7.82 -7.35 -5.03
N ILE A 4 7.05 -7.65 -3.99
CA ILE A 4 5.64 -7.24 -3.90
C ILE A 4 5.62 -5.82 -3.33
N ALA A 5 4.95 -4.91 -4.03
CA ALA A 5 4.68 -3.56 -3.55
C ALA A 5 3.18 -3.39 -3.32
N VAL A 6 2.80 -2.95 -2.12
CA VAL A 6 1.43 -2.66 -1.72
C VAL A 6 1.30 -1.16 -1.57
N LEU A 7 0.49 -0.54 -2.42
CA LEU A 7 0.15 0.87 -2.34
C LEU A 7 -1.12 1.01 -1.51
N VAL A 8 -1.06 1.82 -0.45
CA VAL A 8 -2.19 2.07 0.45
C VAL A 8 -2.53 3.55 0.39
N GLU A 9 -3.67 3.87 -0.20
CA GLU A 9 -4.23 5.22 -0.17
C GLU A 9 -4.69 5.55 1.24
N VAL A 10 -4.21 6.67 1.78
CA VAL A 10 -4.61 7.17 3.10
C VAL A 10 -5.62 8.31 2.96
N SER A 11 -6.30 8.68 4.04
CA SER A 11 -7.20 9.85 4.05
C SER A 11 -6.42 11.16 4.12
N GLU A 12 -7.04 12.28 3.73
CA GLU A 12 -6.46 13.63 3.81
C GLU A 12 -5.93 13.93 5.22
N HIS A 13 -6.73 13.62 6.25
CA HIS A 13 -6.33 13.79 7.65
C HIS A 13 -5.05 12.99 7.96
N THR A 14 -5.03 11.71 7.59
CA THR A 14 -3.87 10.84 7.86
C THR A 14 -2.65 11.33 7.10
N PHE A 15 -2.83 11.82 5.89
CA PHE A 15 -1.72 12.35 5.08
C PHE A 15 -1.11 13.63 5.66
N SER A 16 -1.93 14.46 6.31
CA SER A 16 -1.47 15.67 7.00
C SER A 16 -0.81 15.42 8.37
N ASP A 17 -0.81 14.18 8.87
CA ASP A 17 -0.16 13.82 10.13
C ASP A 17 1.37 13.80 10.02
N GLU A 18 2.03 13.76 11.18
CA GLU A 18 3.49 13.70 11.25
C GLU A 18 4.07 12.45 10.58
N ILE A 19 5.26 12.59 9.99
CA ILE A 19 6.00 11.49 9.31
C ILE A 19 6.14 10.25 10.21
N LYS A 20 6.41 10.42 11.51
CA LYS A 20 6.53 9.29 12.45
C LYS A 20 5.23 8.50 12.62
N VAL A 21 4.08 9.13 12.42
CA VAL A 21 2.77 8.44 12.45
C VAL A 21 2.60 7.62 11.18
N LEU A 22 2.91 8.21 10.02
CA LEU A 22 2.87 7.54 8.72
C LEU A 22 3.82 6.34 8.66
N GLU A 23 5.04 6.47 9.18
CA GLU A 23 6.01 5.37 9.25
C GLU A 23 5.49 4.21 10.11
N ARG A 24 4.93 4.51 11.29
CA ARG A 24 4.33 3.50 12.17
C ARG A 24 3.15 2.80 11.50
N LEU A 25 2.32 3.53 10.76
CA LEU A 25 1.21 2.95 10.01
C LEU A 25 1.71 1.99 8.91
N ALA A 26 2.71 2.40 8.13
CA ALA A 26 3.30 1.55 7.10
C ALA A 26 3.91 0.27 7.68
N GLN A 27 4.62 0.37 8.83
CA GLN A 27 5.19 -0.80 9.51
C GLN A 27 4.11 -1.73 10.05
N LYS A 28 3.03 -1.17 10.63
CA LYS A 28 1.89 -1.96 11.12
C LYS A 28 1.25 -2.77 9.99
N ILE A 29 0.94 -2.12 8.86
CA ILE A 29 0.35 -2.79 7.69
C ILE A 29 1.29 -3.90 7.16
N ARG A 30 2.59 -3.61 7.09
CA ARG A 30 3.59 -4.61 6.67
C ARG A 30 3.61 -5.82 7.60
N ALA A 31 3.56 -5.60 8.91
CA ALA A 31 3.54 -6.66 9.91
C ALA A 31 2.27 -7.51 9.77
N GLU A 32 1.10 -6.88 9.68
CA GLU A 32 -0.18 -7.58 9.52
C GLU A 32 -0.23 -8.42 8.23
N ILE A 33 0.26 -7.90 7.10
CA ILE A 33 0.35 -8.67 5.85
C ILE A 33 1.25 -9.89 6.01
N LYS A 34 2.40 -9.72 6.68
CA LYS A 34 3.32 -10.83 6.93
C LYS A 34 2.70 -11.88 7.84
N ASP A 35 2.02 -11.46 8.89
CA ASP A 35 1.41 -12.37 9.88
C ASP A 35 0.22 -13.13 9.28
N MET A 36 -0.61 -12.47 8.46
CA MET A 36 -1.78 -13.11 7.85
C MET A 36 -1.45 -13.96 6.61
N LEU A 37 -0.51 -13.51 5.77
CA LEU A 37 -0.25 -14.13 4.45
C LEU A 37 1.13 -14.79 4.33
N GLY A 38 2.01 -14.63 5.33
CA GLY A 38 3.35 -15.22 5.33
C GLY A 38 4.33 -14.58 4.34
N VAL A 39 3.94 -13.50 3.66
CA VAL A 39 4.77 -12.85 2.63
C VAL A 39 5.35 -11.52 3.10
N THR A 40 6.56 -11.20 2.64
CA THR A 40 7.14 -9.87 2.84
C THR A 40 6.87 -8.99 1.63
N CYS A 41 6.39 -7.77 1.88
CA CYS A 41 6.17 -6.77 0.85
C CYS A 41 6.73 -5.40 1.28
N GLN A 42 6.88 -4.51 0.30
CA GLN A 42 7.04 -3.08 0.55
C GLN A 42 5.66 -2.46 0.66
N VAL A 43 5.43 -1.64 1.68
CA VAL A 43 4.20 -0.86 1.84
C VAL A 43 4.54 0.59 1.57
N LYS A 44 3.79 1.24 0.68
CA LYS A 44 3.90 2.67 0.41
C LYS A 44 2.54 3.32 0.65
N LEU A 45 2.51 4.28 1.56
CA LEU A 45 1.36 5.15 1.75
C LEU A 45 1.35 6.16 0.60
N VAL A 46 0.21 6.29 -0.08
CA VAL A 46 0.02 7.20 -1.21
C VAL A 46 -1.08 8.19 -0.92
N GLU A 47 -1.04 9.31 -1.63
CA GLU A 47 -1.98 10.43 -1.45
C GLU A 47 -3.44 9.98 -1.64
N PRO A 48 -4.38 10.63 -0.93
CA PRO A 48 -5.80 10.43 -1.13
C PRO A 48 -6.18 10.58 -2.61
N ARG A 49 -7.04 9.70 -3.11
CA ARG A 49 -7.55 9.66 -4.49
C ARG A 49 -6.47 9.51 -5.58
N SER A 50 -5.25 9.12 -5.23
CA SER A 50 -4.17 8.88 -6.22
C SER A 50 -4.26 7.51 -6.88
N ILE A 51 -4.97 6.56 -6.29
CA ILE A 51 -5.24 5.26 -6.93
C ILE A 51 -6.44 5.42 -7.87
N GLN A 52 -6.21 5.14 -9.15
CA GLN A 52 -7.23 5.29 -10.18
C GLN A 52 -8.50 4.50 -9.84
N ARG A 53 -9.64 5.18 -9.86
CA ARG A 53 -10.96 4.55 -9.71
C ARG A 53 -11.38 3.98 -11.05
N SER A 54 -11.74 2.71 -11.05
CA SER A 54 -12.33 2.04 -12.21
C SER A 54 -13.80 2.42 -12.34
N GLU A 55 -14.26 2.69 -13.56
CA GLU A 55 -15.70 2.87 -13.86
C GLU A 55 -16.50 1.54 -13.79
N GLY A 56 -15.81 0.41 -13.62
CA GLY A 56 -16.37 -0.92 -13.41
C GLY A 56 -15.67 -1.67 -12.27
N LYS A 57 -15.21 -2.91 -12.52
CA LYS A 57 -14.47 -3.70 -11.50
C LYS A 57 -13.12 -3.03 -11.18
N ALA A 58 -12.83 -2.91 -9.87
CA ALA A 58 -11.56 -2.38 -9.40
C ALA A 58 -10.37 -3.26 -9.76
N GLN A 59 -9.38 -2.68 -10.46
CA GLN A 59 -8.09 -3.32 -10.67
C GLN A 59 -7.16 -2.96 -9.49
N ARG A 60 -6.88 -3.95 -8.62
CA ARG A 60 -6.02 -3.76 -7.42
C ARG A 60 -4.70 -4.54 -7.48
N VAL A 61 -4.52 -5.36 -8.50
CA VAL A 61 -3.31 -6.18 -8.70
C VAL A 61 -2.74 -5.87 -10.07
N ILE A 62 -1.48 -5.46 -10.10
CA ILE A 62 -0.74 -5.13 -11.32
C ILE A 62 0.52 -5.99 -11.35
N ASP A 63 0.61 -6.88 -12.33
CA ASP A 63 1.83 -7.66 -12.56
C ASP A 63 2.79 -6.87 -13.46
N ARG A 64 4.03 -6.69 -12.99
CA ARG A 64 5.10 -5.99 -13.72
C ARG A 64 6.29 -6.91 -14.02
N ARG A 65 6.15 -8.22 -13.84
CA ARG A 65 7.20 -9.19 -14.18
C ARG A 65 7.37 -9.22 -15.70
N LYS A 66 8.63 -9.23 -16.17
CA LYS A 66 8.92 -9.54 -17.57
C LYS A 66 8.74 -11.05 -17.76
N GLY A 67 8.00 -11.44 -18.78
CA GLY A 67 7.86 -12.85 -19.20
C GLY A 67 9.15 -13.40 -19.77
#